data_AF-A0A8T6N7N2-F1
#
_entry.id   AF-A0A8T6N7N2-F1
#
_cell.length_a   1.000
_cell.length_b   1.000
_cell.length_c   1.000
_cell.angle_alpha   90.00
_cell.angle_beta   90.00
_cell.angle_gamma   90.00
#
_symmetry.space_group_name_H-M   'P 1'
#
loop_
_entity.id
_entity.type
_entity.pdbx_description
1 polymer ?
#
loop_
_entity_poly.entity_id
_entity_poly.type
_entity_poly.pdbx_seq_one_letter_code
_entity_poly.pdbx_strand_id
1 'polypeptide(L)'
;MADIYCSKCAEPWDMDTLHEELDYRKHYLGEPDNYQQAYHELKAEFFGKGCAAFTFAINEPCAPADEASKDKAFISAALYSAFGDDLDGVASEMADLGW
;
A
#
# COMPACT_ATOMS: atom_id res chain seq x y z
N MET A 1 11.11 6.94 -6.12
CA MET A 1 10.22 8.10 -5.81
C MET A 1 9.09 7.51 -5.00
N ALA A 2 8.56 8.19 -3.99
CA ALA A 2 7.53 7.56 -3.15
C ALA A 2 6.22 7.46 -3.93
N ASP A 3 5.74 6.24 -4.16
CA ASP A 3 4.50 6.01 -4.91
C ASP A 3 3.30 5.89 -3.99
N ILE A 4 3.51 5.41 -2.77
CA ILE A 4 2.47 5.21 -1.77
C ILE A 4 2.95 5.62 -0.38
N TYR A 5 2.01 6.01 0.48
CA TYR A 5 2.27 6.34 1.87
C TYR A 5 1.59 5.35 2.79
N CYS A 6 2.30 4.94 3.84
CA CYS A 6 1.72 4.08 4.87
C CYS A 6 0.58 4.81 5.60
N SER A 7 -0.59 4.17 5.69
CA SER A 7 -1.78 4.70 6.38
C SER A 7 -1.65 4.81 7.91
N LYS A 8 -0.54 4.34 8.49
CA LYS A 8 -0.27 4.37 9.94
C LYS A 8 0.84 5.34 10.33
N CYS A 9 1.98 5.28 9.65
CA CYS A 9 3.14 6.12 9.95
C CYS A 9 3.40 7.25 8.93
N ALA A 10 2.70 7.25 7.79
CA ALA A 10 2.95 8.11 6.62
C ALA A 10 4.40 8.10 6.11
N GLU A 11 5.12 7.02 6.39
CA GLU A 11 6.39 6.79 5.73
C GLU A 11 6.15 6.57 4.23
N PRO A 12 7.04 7.10 3.38
CA PRO A 12 7.01 6.85 1.95
C PRO A 12 7.45 5.41 1.66
N TRP A 13 6.70 4.73 0.80
CA TRP A 13 7.04 3.41 0.28
C TRP A 13 7.02 3.43 -1.24
N ASP A 14 7.85 2.58 -1.82
CA ASP A 14 7.90 2.35 -3.25
C ASP A 14 6.91 1.22 -3.61
N MET A 15 6.21 1.32 -4.75
CA MET A 15 5.35 0.21 -5.18
C MET A 15 6.15 -1.05 -5.48
N ASP A 16 7.44 -0.91 -5.82
CA ASP A 16 8.35 -2.05 -5.97
C ASP A 16 8.44 -2.88 -4.69
N THR A 17 8.28 -2.27 -3.51
CA THR A 17 8.28 -3.00 -2.24
C THR A 17 7.10 -3.97 -2.12
N LEU A 18 5.94 -3.67 -2.72
CA LEU A 18 4.82 -4.62 -2.80
C LEU A 18 5.19 -5.81 -3.69
N HIS A 19 5.91 -5.57 -4.78
CA HIS A 19 6.35 -6.62 -5.70
C HIS A 19 7.42 -7.52 -5.07
N GLU A 20 8.38 -6.94 -4.35
CA GLU A 20 9.39 -7.67 -3.59
C GLU A 20 8.77 -8.53 -2.49
N GLU A 21 7.79 -8.01 -1.75
CA GLU A 21 7.06 -8.77 -0.74
C GLU A 21 6.31 -9.95 -1.36
N LEU A 22 5.68 -9.78 -2.53
CA LEU A 22 5.04 -10.90 -3.21
C LEU A 22 6.04 -11.95 -3.68
N ASP A 23 7.18 -11.54 -4.22
CA ASP A 23 8.23 -12.48 -4.61
C ASP A 23 8.76 -13.25 -3.39
N TYR A 24 8.92 -12.56 -2.26
CA TYR A 24 9.26 -13.18 -0.98
C TYR A 24 8.20 -14.20 -0.54
N ARG A 25 6.92 -13.81 -0.50
CA ARG A 25 5.81 -14.73 -0.14
C ARG A 25 5.77 -15.94 -1.07
N LYS A 26 6.01 -15.74 -2.37
CA LYS A 26 6.04 -16.83 -3.36
C LYS A 26 7.20 -17.77 -3.14
N HIS A 27 8.39 -17.24 -2.89
CA HIS A 27 9.60 -18.04 -2.75
C HIS A 27 9.67 -18.78 -1.40
N TYR A 28 9.20 -18.15 -0.32
CA TYR A 28 9.39 -18.64 1.05
C TYR A 28 8.13 -19.19 1.71
N LEU A 29 6.93 -18.72 1.33
CA LEU A 29 5.65 -19.17 1.88
C LEU A 29 4.86 -20.06 0.91
N GLY A 30 5.26 -20.12 -0.36
CA GLY A 30 4.59 -20.92 -1.39
C GLY A 30 3.25 -20.34 -1.87
N GLU A 31 2.96 -19.09 -1.53
CA GLU A 31 1.78 -18.34 -1.98
C GLU A 31 2.23 -17.17 -2.88
N PRO A 32 1.56 -16.81 -3.97
CA PRO A 32 0.39 -17.43 -4.61
C PRO A 32 0.62 -17.76 -6.10
N ASP A 33 -0.20 -18.66 -6.64
CA ASP A 33 -0.18 -19.00 -8.08
C ASP A 33 -0.72 -17.86 -8.97
N ASN A 34 -1.62 -17.02 -8.43
CA ASN A 34 -2.19 -15.86 -9.11
C ASN A 34 -1.59 -14.55 -8.56
N TYR A 35 -0.62 -14.03 -9.30
CA TYR A 35 0.09 -12.80 -8.96
C TYR A 35 -0.85 -11.59 -8.82
N GLN A 36 -1.82 -11.43 -9.72
CA GLN A 36 -2.68 -10.26 -9.74
C GLN A 36 -3.57 -10.23 -8.50
N GLN A 37 -4.23 -11.35 -8.19
CA GLN A 37 -5.08 -11.46 -7.00
C GLN A 37 -4.30 -11.13 -5.72
N ALA A 38 -3.10 -11.69 -5.57
CA ALA A 38 -2.33 -11.46 -4.37
C ALA A 38 -1.73 -10.06 -4.27
N TYR A 39 -1.43 -9.43 -5.40
CA TYR A 39 -1.08 -8.02 -5.41
C TYR A 39 -2.24 -7.16 -4.90
N HIS A 40 -3.47 -7.44 -5.34
CA HIS A 40 -4.65 -6.75 -4.80
C HIS A 40 -4.84 -7.00 -3.30
N GLU A 41 -4.68 -8.24 -2.84
CA GLU A 41 -4.80 -8.59 -1.43
C GLU A 41 -3.71 -7.93 -0.58
N LEU A 42 -2.44 -8.00 -0.99
CA LEU A 42 -1.32 -7.36 -0.29
C LEU A 42 -1.47 -5.84 -0.27
N LYS A 43 -1.94 -5.24 -1.37
CA LYS A 43 -2.23 -3.80 -1.42
C LYS A 43 -3.32 -3.43 -0.42
N ALA A 44 -4.41 -4.20 -0.35
CA ALA A 44 -5.46 -4.01 0.65
C ALA A 44 -4.93 -4.19 2.09
N GLU A 45 -4.06 -5.19 2.32
CA GLU A 45 -3.38 -5.38 3.60
C GLU A 45 -2.53 -4.15 3.97
N PHE A 46 -1.76 -3.62 3.03
CA PHE A 46 -0.93 -2.42 3.23
C PHE A 46 -1.78 -1.21 3.59
N PHE A 47 -2.92 -1.00 2.95
CA PHE A 47 -3.79 0.12 3.32
C PHE A 47 -4.47 -0.06 4.67
N GLY A 48 -4.83 -1.29 5.06
CA GLY A 48 -5.45 -1.57 6.36
C GLY A 48 -4.46 -1.58 7.54
N LYS A 49 -3.32 -2.24 7.37
CA LYS A 49 -2.30 -2.48 8.41
C LYS A 49 -1.11 -1.52 8.32
N GLY A 50 -0.98 -0.76 7.23
CA GLY A 50 0.20 0.06 6.97
C GLY A 50 1.41 -0.78 6.63
N CYS A 51 2.58 -0.30 7.03
CA CYS A 51 3.87 -0.97 6.82
C CYS A 51 3.92 -2.39 7.43
N ALA A 52 3.11 -2.67 8.45
CA ALA A 52 2.98 -4.00 9.06
C ALA A 52 2.39 -5.08 8.12
N ALA A 53 1.96 -4.73 6.91
CA ALA A 53 1.59 -5.70 5.88
C ALA A 53 2.81 -6.43 5.28
N PHE A 54 4.00 -5.85 5.40
CA PHE A 54 5.21 -6.47 4.88
C PHE A 54 5.84 -7.42 5.90
N THR A 55 6.27 -8.59 5.45
CA THR A 55 6.84 -9.63 6.32
C THR A 55 8.12 -9.14 6.99
N PHE A 56 8.92 -8.35 6.29
CA PHE A 56 10.14 -7.75 6.85
C PHE A 56 9.86 -6.61 7.85
N ALA A 57 8.67 -6.01 7.82
CA ALA A 57 8.28 -4.90 8.69
C ALA A 57 7.40 -5.32 9.88
N ILE A 58 7.09 -6.62 10.04
CA ILE A 58 6.26 -7.16 11.14
C ILE A 58 6.76 -6.76 12.55
N ASN A 59 8.05 -6.47 12.70
CA ASN A 59 8.66 -6.05 13.97
C ASN A 59 9.12 -4.59 13.96
N GLU A 60 8.89 -3.84 12.88
CA GLU A 60 9.21 -2.42 12.85
C GLU A 60 8.04 -1.59 13.41
N PRO A 61 8.27 -0.74 14.41
CA PRO A 61 7.22 0.08 14.98
C PRO A 61 6.76 1.11 13.94
N CYS A 62 5.61 0.83 13.31
CA CYS A 62 4.88 1.75 12.45
C CYS A 62 4.32 2.92 13.29
N ALA A 63 5.17 3.85 13.72
CA ALA A 63 4.80 5.00 14.52
C ALA A 63 4.80 6.27 13.67
N PRO A 64 3.70 7.07 13.65
CA PRO A 64 3.72 8.35 12.97
C PRO A 64 4.73 9.28 13.63
N ALA A 65 5.68 9.79 12.83
CA ALA A 65 6.79 10.61 13.32
C ALA A 65 6.36 12.00 13.84
N ASP A 66 5.27 12.56 13.32
CA ASP A 66 4.71 13.86 13.73
C ASP A 66 3.21 14.04 13.34
N GLU A 67 2.58 15.13 13.79
CA GLU A 67 1.15 15.45 13.48
C GLU A 67 0.90 15.64 11.97
N ALA A 68 1.85 16.21 11.22
CA ALA A 68 1.73 16.36 9.77
C ALA A 68 1.74 15.00 9.05
N SER A 69 2.47 14.03 9.59
CA SER A 69 2.49 12.64 9.13
C SER A 69 1.18 11.93 9.46
N LYS A 70 0.52 12.26 10.58
CA LYS A 70 -0.82 11.76 10.87
C LYS A 70 -1.87 12.26 9.88
N ASP A 71 -1.83 13.54 9.52
CA ASP A 71 -2.73 14.12 8.51
C ASP A 71 -2.54 13.45 7.15
N LYS A 72 -1.28 13.24 6.73
CA LYS A 72 -0.97 12.51 5.48
C LYS A 72 -1.45 11.06 5.54
N ALA A 73 -1.20 10.35 6.63
CA ALA A 73 -1.67 8.98 6.83
C ALA A 73 -3.20 8.91 6.75
N PHE A 74 -3.88 9.86 7.38
CA PHE A 74 -5.34 9.96 7.36
C PHE A 74 -5.88 10.27 5.96
N ILE A 75 -5.30 11.25 5.25
CA ILE A 75 -5.70 11.62 3.88
C ILE A 75 -5.47 10.44 2.92
N SER A 76 -4.31 9.78 2.97
CA SER A 76 -4.03 8.62 2.13
C SER A 76 -4.98 7.45 2.42
N ALA A 77 -5.29 7.19 3.68
CA ALA A 77 -6.28 6.18 4.07
C ALA A 77 -7.70 6.55 3.62
N ALA A 78 -8.09 7.83 3.74
CA ALA A 78 -9.40 8.32 3.33
C ALA A 78 -9.57 8.31 1.81
N LEU A 79 -8.55 8.71 1.04
CA LEU A 79 -8.55 8.61 -0.42
C LEU A 79 -8.69 7.16 -0.86
N TYR A 80 -7.96 6.23 -0.23
CA TYR A 80 -8.12 4.82 -0.56
C TYR A 80 -9.47 4.25 -0.10
N SER A 81 -10.00 4.64 1.05
CA SER A 81 -11.35 4.21 1.46
C SER A 81 -12.46 4.79 0.58
N ALA A 82 -12.24 5.97 0.00
CA ALA A 82 -13.23 6.65 -0.84
C ALA A 82 -13.13 6.22 -2.31
N PHE A 83 -11.95 5.83 -2.80
CA PHE A 83 -11.71 5.52 -4.20
C PHE A 83 -11.22 4.10 -4.46
N GLY A 84 -10.77 3.38 -3.43
CA GLY A 84 -10.11 2.07 -3.53
C GLY A 84 -11.05 0.89 -3.76
N ASP A 85 -12.34 1.02 -3.41
CA ASP A 85 -13.38 0.02 -3.73
C ASP A 85 -13.95 0.22 -5.15
N ASP A 86 -13.75 1.41 -5.75
CA ASP A 86 -14.22 1.83 -7.08
C ASP A 86 -13.05 2.12 -8.06
N LEU A 87 -11.85 1.59 -7.78
CA LEU A 87 -10.61 1.94 -8.50
C LEU A 87 -10.55 1.43 -9.96
N ASP A 88 -11.48 0.58 -10.38
CA ASP A 88 -11.64 0.22 -11.80
C ASP A 88 -12.27 1.38 -12.63
N GLY A 89 -12.96 2.31 -11.98
CA GLY A 89 -13.54 3.50 -12.63
C GLY A 89 -12.59 4.70 -12.67
N VAL A 90 -11.85 4.95 -11.59
CA VAL A 90 -11.03 6.17 -11.43
C VAL A 90 -9.73 6.14 -12.26
N ALA A 91 -9.19 4.95 -12.55
CA ALA A 91 -8.03 4.83 -13.44
C ALA A 91 -8.30 5.39 -14.85
N SER A 92 -9.56 5.45 -15.28
CA SER A 92 -9.95 6.07 -16.55
C SER A 92 -10.02 7.60 -16.48
N GLU A 93 -10.14 8.22 -15.31
CA GLU A 93 -10.28 9.69 -15.18
C GLU A 93 -8.94 10.40 -14.89
N MET A 94 -7.98 9.73 -14.25
CA MET A 94 -6.66 10.33 -14.00
C MET A 94 -5.76 10.34 -15.25
N ALA A 95 -6.00 9.44 -16.21
CA ALA A 95 -5.32 9.47 -17.51
C ALA A 95 -5.70 10.72 -18.36
N ASP A 96 -6.80 11.40 -18.02
CA ASP A 96 -7.31 12.57 -18.77
C ASP A 96 -6.86 13.92 -18.16
N LEU A 97 -6.19 13.90 -16.99
CA LEU A 97 -5.72 15.12 -16.30
C LEU A 97 -4.21 15.40 -16.45
N GLY A 98 -3.48 14.59 -17.21
CA GLY A 98 -2.16 14.95 -17.75
C GLY A 98 -1.10 15.35 -16.71
N TRP A 99 -0.84 14.47 -15.73
CA TRP A 99 0.36 14.52 -14.88
C TRP A 99 1.29 13.36 -15.22
#